data_AF-A0A957M4S8-F1
#
_entry.id   AF-A0A957M4S8-F1
#
_cell.length_a   1.000
_cell.length_b   1.000
_cell.length_c   1.000
_cell.angle_alpha   90.00
_cell.angle_beta   90.00
_cell.angle_gamma   90.00
#
_symmetry.space_group_name_H-M   'P 1'
#
loop_
_entity.id
_entity.type
_entity.pdbx_description
1 polymer ?
#
loop_
_entity_poly.entity_id
_entity_poly.type
_entity_poly.pdbx_seq_one_letter_code
_entity_poly.pdbx_strand_id
1 'polypeptide(L)'
;FLFGWPLALGAMISALVAAFLIGVISQRSTLQEDTAIGIVFAGAFALGVAMISTASNYAVDLTHILFGDVLGVSTTDLWVMLVLGLVVLGAIVAFYKEFLVLT
;
A
#
# COMPACT_ATOMS: atom_id res chain seq x y z
N PHE A 1 -2.21 19.02 9.24
CA PHE A 1 -3.28 19.81 9.91
C PHE A 1 -2.76 20.70 11.04
N LEU A 2 -1.67 20.35 11.74
CA LEU A 2 -1.12 21.10 12.89
C LEU A 2 -0.37 22.42 12.57
N PHE A 3 0.02 22.67 11.31
CA PHE A 3 0.87 23.82 10.93
C PHE A 3 0.30 24.71 9.79
N GLY A 4 -0.93 24.44 9.32
CA GLY A 4 -1.51 25.18 8.19
C GLY A 4 -0.82 24.97 6.83
N TRP A 5 0.15 24.07 6.74
CA TRP A 5 0.83 23.75 5.48
C TRP A 5 -0.02 22.92 4.51
N PRO A 6 0.19 23.09 3.19
CA PRO A 6 -0.48 22.29 2.18
C PRO A 6 -0.17 20.81 2.38
N LEU A 7 -1.21 19.97 2.41
CA LEU A 7 -1.06 18.50 2.44
C LEU A 7 -0.16 18.00 1.31
N ALA A 8 -0.22 18.66 0.14
CA ALA A 8 0.63 18.38 -1.00
C ALA A 8 2.13 18.53 -0.69
N LEU A 9 2.53 19.49 0.14
CA LEU A 9 3.93 19.72 0.48
C LEU A 9 4.47 18.59 1.37
N GLY A 10 3.68 18.15 2.36
CA GLY A 10 4.01 17.00 3.19
C GLY A 10 4.08 15.70 2.39
N ALA A 11 3.11 15.48 1.50
CA ALA A 11 3.11 14.34 0.59
C ALA A 11 4.36 14.32 -0.31
N MET A 12 4.70 15.46 -0.90
CA MET A 12 5.88 15.60 -1.76
C MET A 12 7.18 15.32 -1.00
N ILE A 13 7.36 15.87 0.21
CA ILE A 13 8.55 15.60 1.04
C ILE A 13 8.62 14.10 1.38
N SER A 14 7.52 13.49 1.80
CA SER A 14 7.49 12.06 2.13
C SER A 14 7.79 11.17 0.92
N ALA A 15 7.30 11.54 -0.27
CA ALA A 15 7.57 10.83 -1.51
C ALA A 15 9.04 10.93 -1.93
N LEU A 16 9.66 12.10 -1.78
CA LEU A 16 11.09 12.28 -2.05
C LEU A 16 11.96 11.45 -1.10
N VAL A 17 11.60 11.43 0.20
CA VAL A 17 12.30 10.62 1.20
C VAL A 17 12.16 9.13 0.90
N ALA A 18 10.96 8.66 0.54
CA ALA A 18 10.71 7.27 0.17
C ALA A 18 11.49 6.88 -1.11
N ALA A 19 11.45 7.70 -2.15
CA ALA A 19 12.18 7.46 -3.39
C ALA A 19 13.70 7.41 -3.15
N PHE A 20 14.23 8.31 -2.32
CA PHE A 20 15.63 8.30 -1.93
C PHE A 20 16.01 7.03 -1.16
N LEU A 21 15.19 6.60 -0.20
CA LEU A 21 15.40 5.36 0.56
C LEU A 21 15.41 4.14 -0.35
N ILE A 22 14.46 4.03 -1.29
CA ILE A 22 14.40 2.94 -2.27
C ILE A 22 15.69 2.91 -3.10
N GLY A 23 16.12 4.07 -3.61
CA GLY A 23 17.34 4.17 -4.42
C GLY A 23 18.60 3.78 -3.64
N VAL A 24 18.71 4.19 -2.38
CA VAL A 24 19.83 3.82 -1.51
C VAL A 24 19.83 2.32 -1.19
N ILE A 25 18.67 1.75 -0.87
CA ILE A 25 18.57 0.32 -0.53
C ILE A 25 18.83 -0.54 -1.77
N SER A 26 18.28 -0.18 -2.92
CA SER A 26 18.53 -0.88 -4.19
C SER A 26 20.02 -0.84 -4.59
N GLN A 27 20.69 0.32 -4.46
CA GLN A 27 22.10 0.43 -4.86
C GLN A 27 23.07 -0.22 -3.87
N ARG A 28 22.75 -0.26 -2.57
CA ARG A 28 23.66 -0.77 -1.52
C ARG A 28 23.44 -2.24 -1.18
N SER A 29 22.31 -2.82 -1.60
CA SER A 29 21.93 -4.18 -1.28
C SER A 29 21.92 -5.05 -2.52
N THR A 30 22.16 -6.36 -2.37
CA THR A 30 21.96 -7.35 -3.45
C THR A 30 20.48 -7.71 -3.64
N LEU A 31 19.56 -6.95 -3.03
CA LEU A 31 18.13 -7.13 -3.13
C LEU A 31 17.64 -6.59 -4.48
N GLN A 32 16.68 -7.29 -5.09
CA GLN A 32 15.99 -6.80 -6.28
C GLN A 32 15.26 -5.49 -5.98
N GLU A 33 15.17 -4.60 -6.97
CA GLU A 33 14.49 -3.30 -6.84
C GLU A 33 13.07 -3.44 -6.29
N ASP A 34 12.33 -4.43 -6.77
CA ASP A 34 10.97 -4.72 -6.32
C ASP A 34 10.88 -5.01 -4.82
N THR A 35 11.87 -5.74 -4.29
CA THR A 35 11.97 -6.04 -2.85
C THR A 35 12.30 -4.79 -2.05
N ALA A 36 13.18 -3.93 -2.56
CA ALA A 36 13.52 -2.67 -1.90
C ALA A 36 12.30 -1.72 -1.83
N ILE A 37 11.53 -1.62 -2.91
CA ILE A 37 10.27 -0.87 -2.96
C ILE A 37 9.29 -1.43 -1.90
N GLY A 38 9.13 -2.75 -1.86
CA GLY A 38 8.26 -3.43 -0.89
C GLY A 38 8.62 -3.12 0.56
N ILE A 39 9.91 -3.18 0.92
CA ILE A 39 10.39 -2.90 2.29
C ILE A 39 10.14 -1.44 2.67
N VAL A 40 10.49 -0.49 1.80
CA VAL A 40 10.30 0.95 2.10
C VAL A 40 8.82 1.27 2.23
N PHE A 41 7.98 0.73 1.35
CA PHE A 41 6.53 0.96 1.40
C PHE A 41 5.92 0.38 2.68
N ALA A 42 6.23 -0.87 3.04
CA ALA A 42 5.74 -1.49 4.27
C ALA A 42 6.21 -0.72 5.52
N GLY A 43 7.47 -0.29 5.55
CA GLY A 43 8.02 0.52 6.65
C GLY A 43 7.36 1.90 6.77
N ALA A 44 7.18 2.60 5.64
CA ALA A 44 6.52 3.91 5.61
C ALA A 44 5.05 3.80 6.05
N PHE A 45 4.35 2.75 5.62
CA PHE A 45 2.97 2.49 6.02
C PHE A 45 2.87 2.21 7.53
N ALA A 46 3.72 1.32 8.06
CA ALA A 46 3.77 1.03 9.50
C ALA A 46 4.07 2.27 10.34
N LEU A 47 5.00 3.12 9.89
CA LEU A 47 5.33 4.39 10.54
C LEU A 47 4.11 5.34 10.52
N GLY A 48 3.44 5.48 9.39
CA GLY A 48 2.23 6.29 9.25
C GLY A 48 1.11 5.83 10.19
N VAL A 49 0.85 4.52 10.26
CA VAL A 49 -0.13 3.93 11.18
C VAL A 49 0.27 4.18 12.64
N ALA A 50 1.55 4.01 12.99
CA ALA A 50 2.04 4.28 14.35
C ALA A 50 1.87 5.76 14.76
N MET A 51 2.15 6.70 13.84
CA MET A 51 1.93 8.13 14.08
C MET A 51 0.44 8.45 14.30
N ILE A 52 -0.46 7.87 13.49
CA ILE A 52 -1.91 8.04 13.63
C ILE A 52 -2.39 7.43 14.96
N SER A 53 -1.91 6.25 15.31
CA SER A 53 -2.25 5.55 16.55
C SER A 53 -1.88 6.36 17.80
N THR A 54 -0.81 7.16 17.75
CA THR A 54 -0.35 7.98 18.88
C THR A 54 -1.21 9.24 19.07
N ALA A 55 -1.92 9.69 18.04
CA ALA A 55 -2.73 10.92 18.07
C ALA A 55 -4.14 10.78 18.70
N SER A 56 -4.41 9.64 19.36
CA SER A 56 -5.45 9.35 20.38
C SER A 56 -6.94 9.67 20.11
N ASN A 57 -7.34 10.36 19.03
CA ASN A 57 -8.76 10.62 18.73
C ASN A 57 -9.33 9.76 17.58
N TYR A 58 -8.55 8.82 17.03
CA TYR A 58 -8.95 7.90 15.94
C TYR A 58 -8.64 6.43 16.25
N ALA A 59 -8.25 6.11 17.49
CA ALA A 59 -7.77 4.78 17.87
C ALA A 59 -8.88 3.71 17.96
N VAL A 60 -10.16 4.10 17.89
CA VAL A 60 -11.29 3.15 17.98
C VAL A 60 -11.54 2.41 16.65
N ASP A 61 -11.07 2.93 15.50
CA ASP A 61 -11.29 2.31 14.18
C ASP A 61 -10.11 1.53 13.62
N LEU A 62 -8.91 1.64 14.22
CA LEU A 62 -7.71 0.97 13.69
C LEU A 62 -7.81 -0.55 13.77
N THR A 63 -8.47 -1.09 14.80
CA THR A 63 -8.67 -2.54 14.94
C THR A 63 -9.61 -3.08 13.86
N HIS A 64 -10.66 -2.34 13.50
CA HIS A 64 -11.57 -2.71 12.41
C HIS A 64 -10.89 -2.56 11.04
N ILE A 65 -10.00 -1.59 10.86
CA ILE A 65 -9.20 -1.44 9.62
C ILE A 65 -8.14 -2.53 9.48
N LEU A 66 -7.45 -2.90 10.57
CA LEU A 66 -6.35 -3.88 10.56
C LEU A 66 -6.82 -5.34 10.54
N PHE A 67 -7.90 -5.66 11.26
CA PHE A 67 -8.43 -7.02 11.33
C PHE A 67 -9.62 -7.26 10.39
N GLY A 68 -10.23 -6.19 9.88
CA GLY A 68 -11.41 -6.26 9.03
C GLY A 68 -12.66 -6.59 9.83
N ASP A 69 -13.79 -6.00 9.45
CA ASP A 69 -15.09 -6.47 9.88
C ASP A 69 -15.77 -7.21 8.74
N VAL A 70 -15.80 -8.54 8.82
CA VAL A 70 -16.49 -9.37 7.81
C VAL A 70 -18.01 -9.10 7.84
N LEU A 71 -18.54 -8.61 8.96
CA LEU A 71 -19.95 -8.22 9.09
C LEU A 71 -20.24 -6.83 8.52
N GLY A 72 -19.21 -6.00 8.32
CA GLY A 72 -19.32 -4.64 7.76
C GLY A 72 -19.33 -4.57 6.23
N VAL A 73 -19.15 -5.71 5.55
CA VAL A 73 -19.12 -5.80 4.08
C VAL A 73 -20.54 -5.66 3.52
N SER A 74 -20.76 -4.65 2.69
CA SER A 74 -22.03 -4.45 1.99
C SER A 74 -22.16 -5.44 0.82
N THR A 75 -23.39 -5.72 0.40
CA THR A 75 -23.67 -6.55 -0.78
C THR A 75 -23.04 -5.95 -2.05
N THR A 76 -22.91 -4.63 -2.12
CA THR A 76 -22.24 -3.92 -3.21
C THR A 76 -20.74 -4.22 -3.23
N ASP A 77 -20.09 -4.24 -2.07
CA ASP A 77 -18.66 -4.53 -1.96
C ASP A 77 -18.35 -5.96 -2.41
N LEU A 78 -19.28 -6.89 -2.15
CA LEU A 78 -19.21 -8.27 -2.61
C LEU A 78 -19.21 -8.37 -4.15
N TRP A 79 -20.10 -7.62 -4.82
CA TRP A 79 -20.15 -7.57 -6.28
C TRP A 79 -18.90 -6.94 -6.88
N VAL A 80 -18.38 -5.87 -6.27
CA VAL A 80 -17.13 -5.23 -6.71
C VAL A 80 -15.95 -6.20 -6.58
N MET A 81 -15.82 -6.89 -5.45
CA MET A 81 -14.78 -7.92 -5.27
C MET A 81 -14.89 -9.04 -6.30
N LEU A 82 -16.11 -9.51 -6.57
CA LEU A 82 -16.35 -10.58 -7.54
C LEU A 82 -15.98 -10.15 -8.97
N VAL A 83 -16.41 -8.95 -9.39
CA VAL A 83 -16.10 -8.42 -10.73
C VAL A 83 -14.60 -8.18 -10.88
N LEU A 84 -13.96 -7.53 -9.90
CA LEU A 84 -12.51 -7.30 -9.94
C LEU A 84 -11.74 -8.63 -9.96
N GLY A 85 -12.14 -9.60 -9.13
CA GLY A 85 -11.54 -10.93 -9.12
C GLY A 85 -11.65 -11.62 -10.47
N LEU A 86 -12.82 -11.59 -11.12
CA LEU A 86 -13.00 -12.14 -12.46
C LEU A 86 -12.17 -11.40 -13.51
N VAL A 87 -12.05 -10.08 -13.43
CA VAL A 87 -11.21 -9.28 -14.34
C VAL A 87 -9.74 -9.66 -14.19
N VAL A 88 -9.23 -9.77 -12.96
CA VAL A 88 -7.84 -10.16 -12.68
C VAL A 88 -7.58 -11.59 -13.16
N LEU A 89 -8.46 -12.53 -12.83
CA LEU A 89 -8.34 -13.93 -13.32
C LEU A 89 -8.41 -14.00 -14.85
N GLY A 90 -9.32 -13.25 -15.46
CA GLY A 90 -9.44 -13.15 -16.91
C GLY A 90 -8.17 -12.61 -17.55
N ALA A 91 -7.57 -11.56 -16.96
CA ALA A 91 -6.30 -11.01 -17.41
C ALA A 91 -5.16 -12.04 -17.27
N ILE A 92 -5.05 -12.73 -16.13
CA ILE A 92 -4.02 -13.77 -15.94
C ILE A 92 -4.17 -14.88 -16.97
N VAL A 93 -5.38 -15.35 -17.24
CA VAL A 93 -5.63 -16.42 -18.24
C VAL A 93 -5.32 -15.93 -19.65
N ALA A 94 -5.69 -14.69 -19.98
CA ALA A 94 -5.41 -14.10 -21.30
C ALA A 94 -3.90 -13.93 -21.55
N PHE A 95 -3.17 -13.40 -20.57
CA PHE A 95 -1.74 -13.11 -20.64
C PHE A 95 -0.84 -14.24 -20.13
N TYR A 96 -1.40 -15.42 -19.81
CA TYR A 96 -0.66 -16.57 -19.27
C TYR A 96 0.53 -16.96 -20.16
N LYS A 97 0.37 -16.84 -21.48
CA LYS A 97 1.43 -17.16 -22.45
C LYS A 97 2.57 -16.13 -22.46
N GLU A 98 2.28 -14.85 -22.26
CA GLU A 98 3.32 -13.81 -22.19
C GLU A 98 4.08 -13.83 -20.85
N PHE A 99 3.39 -14.11 -19.74
CA PHE A 99 4.05 -14.25 -18.43
C PHE A 99 5.01 -15.45 -18.36
N LEU A 100 4.69 -16.56 -19.03
CA LEU A 100 5.54 -17.75 -19.04
C LEU A 100 6.81 -17.59 -19.90
N VAL A 101 6.81 -16.68 -20.88
CA VAL A 101 7.99 -16.40 -21.72
C VAL A 101 8.97 -15.43 -21.03
N LEU A 102 8.50 -14.66 -20.04
CA LEU A 102 9.29 -13.68 -19.29
C LEU A 102 9.92 -14.25 -18.00
N THR A 103 9.54 -15.46 -17.57
CA THR A 103 10.13 -16.17 -16.41
C THR A 103 11.13 -17.22 -16.88
#